data_AF-A0A956L1X4-F1
#
_entry.id   AF-A0A956L1X4-F1
#
_cell.length_a   1.000
_cell.length_b   1.000
_cell.length_c   1.000
_cell.angle_alpha   90.00
_cell.angle_beta   90.00
_cell.angle_gamma   90.00
#
_symmetry.space_group_name_H-M   'P 1'
#
loop_
_entity.id
_entity.type
_entity.pdbx_description
1 polymer ?
#
loop_
_entity_poly.entity_id
_entity_poly.type
_entity_poly.pdbx_seq_one_letter_code
_entity_poly.pdbx_strand_id
1 'polypeptide(L)'
;MPLHAKILAGLLTFNFLLGLYPLLEGANGQAIASLVIRALLLLGFLKGSEGVRTLLLIGAFLSVILGGFGLMLALPLMGKAGSAGVLLVGMATYSTVVGVYMLWALRNAEVQHWMLNRSLGGQLDD
;
A
#
# COMPACT_ATOMS: atom_id res chain seq x y z
N MET A 1 -2.01 -5.90 -18.42
CA MET A 1 -2.17 -5.58 -16.98
C MET A 1 -3.53 -4.93 -16.77
N PRO A 2 -4.40 -5.49 -15.92
CA PRO A 2 -5.74 -4.95 -15.65
C PRO A 2 -5.66 -3.60 -14.93
N LEU A 3 -6.73 -2.79 -15.04
CA LEU A 3 -6.78 -1.43 -14.49
C LEU A 3 -6.46 -1.42 -12.98
N HIS A 4 -7.06 -2.34 -12.22
CA HIS A 4 -6.88 -2.43 -10.78
C HIS A 4 -5.43 -2.73 -10.38
N ALA A 5 -4.76 -3.57 -11.16
CA ALA A 5 -3.35 -3.87 -10.94
C ALA A 5 -2.47 -2.65 -11.29
N LYS A 6 -2.81 -1.86 -12.32
CA LYS A 6 -2.10 -0.59 -12.62
C LYS A 6 -2.22 0.40 -11.46
N ILE A 7 -3.43 0.55 -10.90
CA ILE A 7 -3.67 1.43 -9.74
C ILE A 7 -2.88 0.93 -8.53
N LEU A 8 -2.88 -0.38 -8.26
CA LEU A 8 -2.05 -0.97 -7.19
C LEU A 8 -0.55 -0.68 -7.39
N ALA A 9 -0.02 -0.86 -8.59
CA ALA A 9 1.36 -0.51 -8.89
C ALA A 9 1.63 0.98 -8.67
N GLY A 10 0.69 1.84 -9.07
CA GLY A 10 0.75 3.29 -8.80
C GLY A 10 0.80 3.61 -7.31
N LEU A 11 -0.07 3.00 -6.50
CA LEU A 11 -0.11 3.18 -5.05
C LEU A 11 1.18 2.68 -4.38
N LEU A 12 1.69 1.52 -4.78
CA LEU A 12 2.95 0.97 -4.27
C LEU A 12 4.15 1.85 -4.65
N THR A 13 4.15 2.37 -5.87
CA THR A 13 5.19 3.31 -6.35
C THR A 13 5.13 4.61 -5.57
N PHE A 14 3.94 5.18 -5.40
CA PHE A 14 3.76 6.38 -4.59
C PHE A 14 4.22 6.15 -3.15
N ASN A 15 3.86 5.00 -2.54
CA ASN A 15 4.32 4.65 -1.20
C ASN A 15 5.85 4.49 -1.13
N PHE A 16 6.48 3.90 -2.14
CA PHE A 16 7.93 3.83 -2.25
C PHE A 16 8.56 5.23 -2.31
N LEU A 17 8.03 6.14 -3.14
CA LEU A 17 8.50 7.52 -3.26
C LEU A 17 8.36 8.29 -1.94
N LEU A 18 7.25 8.12 -1.22
CA LEU A 18 7.10 8.69 0.13
C LEU A 18 8.15 8.16 1.11
N GLY A 19 8.61 6.93 0.93
CA GLY A 19 9.68 6.34 1.73
C GLY A 19 11.07 6.91 1.44
N LEU A 20 11.25 7.65 0.35
CA LEU A 20 12.51 8.34 0.04
C LEU A 20 12.68 9.61 0.87
N TYR A 21 11.58 10.27 1.27
CA TYR A 21 11.63 11.54 1.98
C TYR A 21 12.48 11.48 3.27
N PRO A 22 12.30 10.49 4.18
CA PRO A 22 13.14 10.38 5.38
C PRO A 22 14.63 10.15 5.09
N LEU A 23 14.99 9.62 3.92
CA LEU A 23 16.41 9.45 3.54
C LEU A 23 17.05 10.78 3.17
N LEU A 24 16.26 11.72 2.63
CA LEU A 24 16.71 13.08 2.30
C LEU A 24 16.96 13.92 3.56
N GLU A 25 16.25 13.65 4.65
CA GLU A 25 16.38 14.35 5.93
C GLU A 25 17.49 13.80 6.85
N GLY A 26 18.15 12.70 6.45
CA GLY A 26 19.16 12.01 7.25
C GLY A 26 18.77 10.57 7.51
N ALA A 27 19.33 9.66 6.69
CA ALA A 27 19.00 8.25 6.73
C ALA A 27 19.40 7.60 8.07
N ASN A 28 18.41 7.04 8.77
CA ASN A 28 18.64 6.07 9.83
C ASN A 28 18.42 4.64 9.31
N GLY A 29 18.96 3.64 10.00
CA GLY A 29 18.86 2.23 9.57
C GLY A 29 17.42 1.75 9.38
N GLN A 30 16.47 2.32 10.12
CA GLN A 30 15.05 2.01 10.02
C GLN A 30 14.42 2.53 8.72
N ALA A 31 14.77 3.76 8.30
CA ALA A 31 14.30 4.35 7.05
C ALA A 31 14.79 3.53 5.84
N ILE A 32 16.05 3.11 5.86
CA ILE A 32 16.63 2.25 4.81
C ILE A 32 15.90 0.90 4.76
N ALA A 33 15.74 0.23 5.90
CA ALA A 33 15.02 -1.04 5.97
C ALA A 33 13.57 -0.92 5.46
N SER A 34 12.87 0.15 5.83
CA SER A 34 11.51 0.42 5.35
C SER A 34 11.47 0.60 3.83
N LEU A 35 12.41 1.37 3.26
CA LEU A 35 12.49 1.57 1.82
C LEU A 35 12.74 0.25 1.08
N VAL A 36 13.67 -0.56 1.58
CA VAL A 36 13.99 -1.88 0.99
C VAL A 36 12.75 -2.78 1.00
N ILE A 37 12.01 -2.84 2.11
CA ILE A 37 10.76 -3.60 2.19
C ILE A 37 9.76 -3.10 1.13
N ARG A 38 9.56 -1.78 0.99
CA ARG A 38 8.66 -1.21 -0.03
C ARG A 38 9.10 -1.58 -1.45
N ALA A 39 10.40 -1.52 -1.73
CA ALA A 39 10.96 -1.90 -3.02
C ALA A 39 10.71 -3.38 -3.33
N LEU A 40 10.95 -4.27 -2.36
CA LEU A 40 10.72 -5.71 -2.51
C LEU A 40 9.24 -6.03 -2.73
N LEU A 41 8.33 -5.35 -2.03
CA LEU A 41 6.89 -5.49 -2.23
C LEU A 41 6.47 -5.02 -3.62
N LEU A 42 6.99 -3.88 -4.09
CA LEU A 42 6.70 -3.37 -5.43
C LEU A 42 7.23 -4.34 -6.51
N LEU A 43 8.49 -4.74 -6.42
CA LEU A 43 9.12 -5.64 -7.38
C LEU A 43 8.45 -7.02 -7.38
N GLY A 44 8.15 -7.56 -6.20
CA GLY A 44 7.48 -8.85 -6.08
C GLY A 44 6.05 -8.81 -6.62
N PHE A 45 5.32 -7.71 -6.41
CA PHE A 45 4.01 -7.50 -7.03
C PHE A 45 4.11 -7.44 -8.56
N LEU A 46 5.08 -6.68 -9.10
CA LEU A 46 5.31 -6.58 -10.54
C LEU A 46 5.78 -7.89 -11.18
N LYS A 47 6.37 -8.80 -10.40
CA LYS A 47 6.71 -10.17 -10.82
C LYS A 47 5.55 -11.17 -10.68
N GLY A 48 4.43 -10.75 -10.08
CA GLY A 48 3.29 -11.65 -9.85
C GLY A 48 3.51 -12.65 -8.70
N SER A 49 4.42 -12.37 -7.76
CA SER A 49 4.70 -13.29 -6.64
C SER A 49 3.50 -13.42 -5.71
N GLU A 50 3.02 -14.66 -5.53
CA GLU A 50 1.88 -14.97 -4.65
C GLU A 50 2.22 -14.75 -3.16
N GLY A 51 3.47 -14.99 -2.77
CA GLY A 51 3.96 -14.65 -1.43
C GLY A 51 3.85 -13.15 -1.16
N VAL A 52 4.20 -12.31 -2.14
CA VAL A 52 4.06 -10.86 -2.02
C VAL A 52 2.59 -10.43 -2.04
N ARG A 53 1.72 -11.08 -2.83
CA ARG A 53 0.27 -10.85 -2.76
C ARG A 53 -0.26 -11.04 -1.33
N THR A 54 0.15 -12.13 -0.68
CA THR A 54 -0.24 -12.45 0.70
C THR A 54 0.27 -11.41 1.69
N LEU A 55 1.54 -10.99 1.58
CA LEU A 55 2.09 -9.93 2.43
C LEU A 55 1.37 -8.59 2.24
N LEU A 56 1.03 -8.24 0.99
CA LEU A 56 0.25 -7.04 0.70
C LEU A 56 -1.17 -7.10 1.26
N LEU A 57 -1.81 -8.26 1.24
CA LEU A 57 -3.12 -8.46 1.89
C LEU A 57 -3.04 -8.26 3.40
N ILE A 58 -2.01 -8.82 4.06
CA ILE A 58 -1.78 -8.63 5.50
C ILE A 58 -1.53 -7.15 5.80
N GLY A 59 -0.64 -6.50 5.04
CA GLY A 59 -0.33 -5.08 5.20
C GLY A 59 -1.55 -4.18 4.96
N ALA A 60 -2.38 -4.49 3.97
CA ALA A 60 -3.61 -3.77 3.70
C ALA A 60 -4.64 -3.95 4.83
N PHE A 61 -4.76 -5.16 5.38
CA PHE A 61 -5.62 -5.41 6.54
C PHE A 61 -5.19 -4.61 7.78
N LEU A 62 -3.88 -4.62 8.09
CA LEU A 62 -3.33 -3.79 9.16
C LEU A 62 -3.54 -2.30 8.90
N SER A 63 -3.41 -1.84 7.65
CA SER A 63 -3.63 -0.43 7.29
C SER A 63 -5.07 0.02 7.51
N VAL A 64 -6.04 -0.86 7.27
CA VAL A 64 -7.46 -0.59 7.57
C VAL A 64 -7.71 -0.55 9.07
N ILE A 65 -7.17 -1.50 9.84
CA ILE A 65 -7.35 -1.53 11.30
C ILE A 65 -6.72 -0.29 11.94
N LEU A 66 -5.45 -0.02 11.64
CA LEU A 66 -4.71 1.11 12.20
C LEU A 66 -5.27 2.44 11.72
N GLY A 67 -5.68 2.53 10.45
CA GLY A 67 -6.34 3.70 9.89
C GLY A 67 -7.70 3.97 10.54
N GLY A 68 -8.52 2.94 10.72
CA GLY A 68 -9.82 3.03 11.38
C GLY A 68 -9.68 3.46 12.85
N PHE A 69 -8.74 2.85 13.58
CA PHE A 69 -8.42 3.28 14.94
C PHE A 69 -7.90 4.72 14.98
N GLY A 70 -7.03 5.08 14.03
CA GLY A 70 -6.55 6.45 13.85
C GLY A 70 -7.68 7.45 13.62
N LEU A 71 -8.69 7.09 12.82
CA LEU A 71 -9.87 7.93 12.59
C LEU A 71 -10.70 8.12 13.87
N MET A 72 -10.92 7.05 14.64
CA MET A 72 -11.62 7.13 15.92
C MET A 72 -10.93 8.11 16.89
N LEU A 73 -9.60 8.16 16.88
CA LEU A 73 -8.84 9.08 17.72
C LEU A 73 -8.71 10.49 17.13
N ALA A 74 -8.64 10.62 15.80
CA ALA A 74 -8.39 11.89 15.12
C ALA A 74 -9.66 12.74 14.98
N LEU A 75 -10.84 12.14 14.79
CA LEU A 75 -12.10 12.87 14.61
C LEU A 75 -12.43 13.83 15.77
N PRO A 76 -12.32 13.44 17.05
CA PRO A 76 -12.54 14.37 18.17
C PRO A 76 -11.52 15.52 18.24
N LEU A 77 -10.33 15.34 17.64
CA LEU A 77 -9.27 16.33 17.62
C LEU A 77 -9.41 17.32 16.47
N MET A 78 -10.18 16.99 15.43
CA MET A 78 -10.38 17.84 14.25
C MET A 78 -10.86 19.25 14.61
N GLY A 79 -11.83 19.37 15.54
CA GLY A 79 -12.33 20.67 16.01
C GLY A 79 -11.43 21.38 17.04
N LYS A 80 -10.51 20.66 17.68
CA LYS A 80 -9.67 21.19 18.77
C LYS A 80 -8.27 21.60 18.31
N ALA A 81 -7.72 20.90 17.32
CA ALA A 81 -6.34 21.05 16.86
C ALA A 81 -6.23 21.84 15.53
N GLY A 82 -7.33 22.39 15.02
CA GLY A 82 -7.36 23.16 13.79
C GLY A 82 -6.78 22.38 12.60
N SER A 83 -5.85 22.99 11.86
CA SER A 83 -5.23 22.39 10.67
C SER A 83 -4.50 21.08 10.96
N ALA A 84 -3.88 20.92 12.13
CA ALA A 84 -3.22 19.67 12.52
C ALA A 84 -4.23 18.53 12.69
N GLY A 85 -5.42 18.83 13.24
CA GLY A 85 -6.51 17.86 13.34
C GLY A 85 -7.03 17.40 11.98
N VAL A 86 -7.17 18.34 11.04
CA VAL A 86 -7.55 18.03 9.64
C VAL A 86 -6.51 17.13 8.96
N LEU A 87 -5.22 17.41 9.15
CA LEU A 87 -4.14 16.59 8.60
C LEU A 87 -4.16 15.17 9.16
N LEU A 88 -4.35 15.01 10.48
CA LEU A 88 -4.44 13.68 11.11
C LEU A 88 -5.62 12.88 10.57
N VAL A 89 -6.80 13.49 10.44
CA VAL A 89 -7.97 12.85 9.83
C VAL A 89 -7.70 12.49 8.37
N GLY A 90 -7.06 13.37 7.62
CA GLY A 90 -6.66 13.13 6.23
C GLY A 90 -5.73 11.93 6.07
N MET A 91 -4.68 11.84 6.90
CA MET A 91 -3.75 10.72 6.87
C MET A 91 -4.41 9.39 7.26
N ALA A 92 -5.24 9.40 8.31
CA ALA A 92 -5.96 8.21 8.74
C ALA A 92 -7.00 7.75 7.69
N THR A 93 -7.69 8.70 7.05
CA THR A 93 -8.62 8.44 5.94
C THR A 93 -7.87 7.84 4.76
N TYR A 94 -6.77 8.46 4.35
CA TYR A 94 -5.94 7.97 3.25
C TYR A 94 -5.47 6.53 3.49
N SER A 95 -4.90 6.25 4.68
CA SER A 95 -4.46 4.90 5.06
C SER A 95 -5.59 3.87 4.97
N THR A 96 -6.78 4.24 5.45
CA THR A 96 -7.95 3.37 5.45
C THR A 96 -8.44 3.09 4.03
N VAL A 97 -8.63 4.15 3.22
CA VAL A 97 -9.13 4.04 1.84
C VAL A 97 -8.17 3.23 0.98
N VAL A 98 -6.86 3.49 1.08
CA VAL A 98 -5.84 2.72 0.37
C VAL A 98 -5.84 1.26 0.83
N GLY A 99 -5.92 1.00 2.13
CA GLY A 99 -6.00 -0.36 2.66
C GLY A 99 -7.22 -1.13 2.16
N VAL A 100 -8.41 -0.52 2.18
CA VAL A 100 -9.64 -1.14 1.65
C VAL A 100 -9.51 -1.41 0.16
N TYR A 101 -9.03 -0.43 -0.62
CA TYR A 101 -8.83 -0.62 -2.04
C TYR A 101 -7.84 -1.75 -2.34
N MET A 102 -6.72 -1.82 -1.60
CA MET A 102 -5.74 -2.89 -1.78
C MET A 102 -6.32 -4.26 -1.47
N LEU A 103 -7.08 -4.41 -0.39
CA LEU A 103 -7.76 -5.67 -0.05
C LEU A 103 -8.70 -6.12 -1.16
N TRP A 104 -9.50 -5.20 -1.69
CA TRP A 104 -10.44 -5.50 -2.77
C TRP A 104 -9.70 -5.84 -4.08
N ALA A 105 -8.74 -5.02 -4.48
CA ALA A 105 -8.03 -5.19 -5.75
C ALA A 105 -7.17 -6.47 -5.77
N LEU A 106 -6.50 -6.83 -4.68
CA LEU A 106 -5.70 -8.07 -4.59
C LEU A 106 -6.56 -9.35 -4.56
N ARG A 107 -7.87 -9.22 -4.25
CA ARG A 107 -8.85 -10.31 -4.30
C ARG A 107 -9.60 -10.38 -5.63
N ASN A 108 -9.48 -9.38 -6.50
CA ASN A 108 -10.11 -9.37 -7.80
C ASN A 108 -9.52 -10.49 -8.70
N ALA A 109 -10.40 -11.26 -9.36
CA ALA A 109 -10.00 -12.39 -10.19
C ALA A 109 -9.06 -11.97 -11.34
N GLU A 110 -9.31 -10.83 -12.00
CA GLU A 110 -8.46 -10.33 -13.09
C GLU A 110 -7.04 -10.04 -12.62
N VAL A 111 -6.90 -9.47 -11.42
CA VAL A 111 -5.59 -9.16 -10.82
C VAL A 111 -4.87 -10.47 -10.47
N GLN A 112 -5.58 -11.45 -9.91
CA GLN A 112 -5.01 -12.76 -9.60
C GLN A 112 -4.56 -13.50 -10.85
N HIS A 113 -5.39 -13.56 -11.89
CA HIS A 113 -5.05 -14.16 -13.18
C HIS A 113 -3.83 -13.47 -13.80
N TRP A 114 -3.80 -12.14 -13.81
CA TRP A 114 -2.66 -11.40 -14.32
C TRP A 114 -1.37 -11.68 -13.53
N MET A 115 -1.44 -11.71 -12.20
CA MET A 115 -0.28 -12.02 -11.35
C MET A 115 0.21 -13.46 -11.60
N LEU A 116 -0.71 -14.42 -11.63
CA LEU A 116 -0.39 -15.82 -11.88
C LEU A 116 0.27 -16.02 -13.25
N ASN A 117 -0.32 -15.46 -14.31
CA ASN A 117 0.23 -15.53 -15.66
C ASN A 117 1.67 -14.97 -15.70
N ARG A 118 1.89 -13.84 -15.03
CA ARG A 118 3.20 -13.20 -14.94
C ARG A 118 4.21 -14.01 -14.14
N SER A 119 3.77 -14.70 -13.09
CA SER A 119 4.62 -15.59 -12.29
C SER A 119 5.08 -16.83 -13.07
N LEU A 120 4.28 -17.27 -14.04
CA LEU A 120 4.57 -18.38 -14.94
C LEU A 120 5.33 -17.95 -16.21
N GLY A 121 5.68 -16.67 -16.34
CA GLY A 121 6.39 -16.14 -17.50
C GLY A 121 5.53 -15.90 -18.74
N GLY A 122 4.21 -15.78 -18.61
CA GLY A 122 3.30 -15.49 -19.73
C GLY A 122 2.62 -16.71 -20.35
N GLN A 123 2.69 -17.88 -19.71
CA GLN A 123 2.22 -19.16 -20.26
C GLN A 123 0.69 -19.35 -20.28
N LEU A 124 -0.10 -18.41 -19.75
CA LEU A 124 -1.57 -18.52 -19.72
C LEU A 124 -2.26 -17.69 -20.81
N ASP A 125 -1.49 -17.07 -21.71
CA ASP A 125 -2.00 -16.29 -22.86
C ASP A 125 -2.08 -17.12 -24.16
N ASP A 126 -1.80 -18.43 -24.10
CA ASP A 126 -1.96 -19.43 -25.18
C ASP A 126 -3.34 -20.11 -25.12
#